data_AF-A0A938DWQ0-F1
#
_entry.id   AF-A0A938DWQ0-F1
#
_cell.length_a   1.000
_cell.length_b   1.000
_cell.length_c   1.000
_cell.angle_alpha   90.00
_cell.angle_beta   90.00
_cell.angle_gamma   90.00
#
_symmetry.space_group_name_H-M   'P 1'
#
loop_
_entity.id
_entity.type
_entity.pdbx_description
1 polymer ?
#
loop_
_entity_poly.entity_id
_entity_poly.type
_entity_poly.pdbx_seq_one_letter_code
_entity_poly.pdbx_strand_id
1 'polypeptide(L)'
;MSRYDENELIAEAERILGGDPPVVAAGYFGLKDLFAAQVAGATAGAAAGKLAADGGVGAGVGAALGGAAAVKAFAESQGVTVQLLVALTEQSIHVLNRDTGGRLPERVVSFDRHTAAVHISKVGLSRMVDISDDSGNRIELHGTALPLSQLSKGDKAVLAELVS
;
A
#
# COMPACT_ATOMS: atom_id res chain seq x y z
N MET A 1 19.62 -7.90 -6.42
CA MET A 1 18.51 -7.14 -7.02
C MET A 1 17.46 -6.94 -5.95
N SER A 2 16.82 -5.78 -5.90
CA SER A 2 15.97 -5.36 -4.78
C SER A 2 14.50 -5.57 -5.16
N ARG A 3 13.71 -6.20 -4.28
CA ARG A 3 12.25 -6.47 -4.43
C ARG A 3 11.35 -5.24 -4.57
N TYR A 4 11.96 -4.09 -4.81
CA TYR A 4 11.34 -2.77 -4.87
C TYR A 4 11.79 -2.00 -6.13
N ASP A 5 12.52 -2.65 -7.03
CA ASP A 5 12.77 -2.12 -8.36
C ASP A 5 11.46 -2.12 -9.16
N GLU A 6 11.22 -1.04 -9.89
CA GLU A 6 10.00 -0.85 -10.68
C GLU A 6 9.74 -2.01 -11.64
N ASN A 7 10.79 -2.59 -12.26
CA ASN A 7 10.63 -3.72 -13.17
C ASN A 7 10.17 -5.00 -12.45
N GLU A 8 10.60 -5.20 -11.20
CA GLU A 8 10.13 -6.34 -10.39
C GLU A 8 8.66 -6.14 -9.97
N LEU A 9 8.24 -4.88 -9.74
CA LEU A 9 6.85 -4.54 -9.43
C LEU A 9 5.93 -4.68 -10.65
N ILE A 10 6.40 -4.26 -11.82
CA ILE A 10 5.73 -4.47 -13.11
C ILE A 10 5.57 -5.97 -13.35
N ALA A 11 6.64 -6.75 -13.21
CA ALA A 11 6.58 -8.20 -13.37
C ALA A 11 5.68 -8.91 -12.33
N GLU A 12 5.57 -8.38 -11.10
CA GLU A 12 4.58 -8.87 -10.13
C GLU A 12 3.15 -8.53 -10.56
N ALA A 13 2.90 -7.30 -11.00
CA ALA A 13 1.60 -6.87 -11.48
C ALA A 13 1.16 -7.67 -12.71
N GLU A 14 2.03 -7.84 -13.69
CA GLU A 14 1.76 -8.62 -14.91
C GLU A 14 1.44 -10.08 -14.58
N ARG A 15 2.15 -10.69 -13.62
CA ARG A 15 1.86 -12.05 -13.18
C ARG A 15 0.47 -12.19 -12.57
N ILE A 16 0.04 -11.19 -11.79
CA ILE A 16 -1.30 -11.14 -11.19
C ILE A 16 -2.37 -10.86 -12.25
N LEU A 17 -2.08 -9.97 -13.20
CA LEU A 17 -3.02 -9.55 -14.24
C LEU A 17 -3.11 -10.52 -15.42
N GLY A 18 -2.17 -11.46 -15.55
CA GLY A 18 -2.12 -12.42 -16.66
C GLY A 18 -1.32 -11.95 -17.89
N GLY A 19 -0.57 -10.83 -17.79
CA GLY A 19 0.40 -10.38 -18.78
C GLY A 19 -0.13 -9.54 -19.96
N ASP A 20 -1.44 -9.32 -20.06
CA ASP A 20 -2.06 -8.47 -21.09
C ASP A 20 -3.30 -7.76 -20.50
N PRO A 21 -3.39 -6.42 -20.52
CA PRO A 21 -2.50 -5.43 -21.13
C PRO A 21 -1.18 -5.19 -20.36
N PRO A 22 -0.13 -4.69 -21.04
CA PRO A 22 1.17 -4.43 -20.42
C PRO A 22 1.05 -3.36 -19.33
N VAL A 23 1.80 -3.55 -18.24
CA VAL A 23 1.82 -2.63 -17.12
C VAL A 23 2.89 -1.56 -17.37
N VAL A 24 2.47 -0.30 -17.41
CA VAL A 24 3.34 0.85 -17.70
C VAL A 24 4.04 1.39 -16.46
N ALA A 25 3.44 1.22 -15.29
CA ALA A 25 4.03 1.59 -14.00
C ALA A 25 3.43 0.75 -12.87
N ALA A 26 4.23 0.43 -11.86
CA ALA A 26 3.77 -0.27 -10.68
C ALA A 26 4.49 0.20 -9.41
N GLY A 27 3.75 0.28 -8.30
CA GLY A 27 4.21 0.84 -7.03
C GLY A 27 3.48 0.26 -5.84
N TYR A 28 4.08 0.32 -4.66
CA TYR A 28 3.48 -0.23 -3.44
C TYR A 28 2.88 0.87 -2.58
N PHE A 29 1.59 0.71 -2.27
CA PHE A 29 0.85 1.66 -1.44
C PHE A 29 0.20 0.91 -0.28
N GLY A 30 -0.05 1.57 0.84
CA GLY A 30 -0.93 1.02 1.88
C GLY A 30 -2.29 1.70 1.83
N LEU A 31 -3.33 1.11 2.42
CA LEU A 31 -4.57 1.85 2.66
C LEU A 31 -4.33 2.99 3.64
N LYS A 32 -4.93 4.16 3.41
CA LYS A 32 -4.80 5.32 4.29
C LYS A 32 -5.31 5.04 5.72
N ASP A 33 -6.36 4.25 5.86
CA ASP A 33 -6.87 3.86 7.18
C ASP A 33 -5.90 2.93 7.92
N LEU A 34 -5.16 2.09 7.18
CA LEU A 34 -4.08 1.29 7.74
C LEU A 34 -2.93 2.16 8.22
N PHE A 35 -2.62 3.25 7.53
CA PHE A 35 -1.64 4.23 8.02
C PHE A 35 -2.09 4.87 9.34
N ALA A 36 -3.36 5.29 9.42
CA ALA A 36 -3.91 5.84 10.66
C ALA A 36 -3.87 4.81 11.80
N ALA A 37 -4.25 3.56 11.52
CA ALA A 37 -4.18 2.46 12.49
C ALA A 37 -2.74 2.10 12.88
N GLN A 38 -1.80 2.12 11.94
CA GLN A 38 -0.37 1.89 12.20
C GLN A 38 0.23 3.01 13.04
N VAL A 39 -0.09 4.27 12.75
CA VAL A 39 0.36 5.43 13.54
C VAL A 39 -0.28 5.40 14.93
N ALA A 40 -1.58 5.14 15.04
CA ALA A 40 -2.27 5.02 16.33
C ALA A 40 -1.71 3.84 17.14
N GLY A 41 -1.55 2.68 16.53
CA GLY A 41 -0.97 1.48 17.13
C GLY A 41 0.49 1.65 17.52
N ALA A 42 1.30 2.35 16.72
CA ALA A 42 2.68 2.69 17.06
C ALA A 42 2.74 3.66 18.24
N THR A 43 1.82 4.63 18.31
CA THR A 43 1.75 5.60 19.42
C THR A 43 1.29 4.93 20.71
N ALA A 44 0.24 4.10 20.64
CA ALA A 44 -0.24 3.30 21.76
C ALA A 44 0.78 2.25 22.20
N GLY A 45 1.42 1.57 21.25
CA GLY A 45 2.51 0.62 21.47
C GLY A 45 3.76 1.26 22.05
N ALA A 46 4.08 2.51 21.68
CA ALA A 46 5.17 3.27 22.29
C ALA A 46 4.84 3.66 23.73
N ALA A 47 3.59 4.03 24.03
CA ALA A 47 3.14 4.29 25.40
C ALA A 47 3.17 3.03 26.26
N ALA A 48 2.67 1.89 25.74
CA ALA A 48 2.71 0.60 26.40
C ALA A 48 4.15 0.06 26.54
N GLY A 49 4.98 0.21 25.50
CA GLY A 49 6.39 -0.17 25.49
C GLY A 49 7.23 0.66 26.46
N LYS A 50 6.86 1.93 26.70
CA LYS A 50 7.48 2.76 27.74
C LYS A 50 7.12 2.30 29.14
N LEU A 51 5.88 1.85 29.38
CA LEU A 51 5.50 1.19 30.64
C LEU A 51 6.20 -0.16 30.83
N ALA A 52 6.45 -0.87 29.73
CA ALA A 52 7.04 -2.21 29.77
C ALA A 52 8.58 -2.21 29.75
N ALA A 53 9.22 -1.11 29.33
CA ALA A 53 10.66 -0.90 29.42
C ALA A 53 11.16 -0.88 30.88
N ASP A 54 10.30 -0.47 31.82
CA ASP A 54 10.54 -0.61 33.26
C ASP A 54 10.41 -2.08 33.75
N GLY A 55 9.93 -3.00 32.90
CA GLY A 55 9.70 -4.42 33.18
C GLY A 55 10.54 -5.43 32.36
N GLY A 56 11.47 -4.97 31.51
CA GLY A 56 12.45 -5.81 30.80
C GLY A 56 12.20 -6.03 29.30
N VAL A 57 13.30 -6.33 28.58
CA VAL A 57 13.43 -6.35 27.10
C VAL A 57 12.42 -7.25 26.36
N GLY A 58 11.88 -8.28 27.02
CA GLY A 58 10.91 -9.21 26.42
C GLY A 58 9.56 -8.57 26.06
N ALA A 59 9.13 -7.54 26.77
CA ALA A 59 7.83 -6.92 26.55
C ALA A 59 7.81 -5.99 25.32
N GLY A 60 8.94 -5.35 24.99
CA GLY A 60 9.05 -4.48 23.81
C GLY A 60 8.97 -5.24 22.48
N VAL A 61 9.57 -6.43 22.41
CA VAL A 61 9.50 -7.30 21.22
C VAL A 61 8.10 -7.89 21.06
N GLY A 62 7.45 -8.31 22.16
CA GLY A 62 6.08 -8.81 22.15
C GLY A 62 5.08 -7.76 21.67
N ALA A 63 5.23 -6.51 22.11
CA ALA A 63 4.38 -5.39 21.66
C ALA A 63 4.55 -5.07 20.17
N ALA A 64 5.79 -5.09 19.66
CA ALA A 64 6.05 -4.84 18.24
C ALA A 64 5.50 -5.94 17.32
N LEU A 65 5.69 -7.21 17.69
CA LEU A 65 5.16 -8.36 16.94
C LEU A 65 3.63 -8.43 17.01
N GLY A 66 3.04 -8.15 18.18
CA GLY A 66 1.60 -8.04 18.35
C GLY A 66 0.98 -6.96 17.48
N GLY A 67 1.64 -5.78 17.38
CA GLY A 67 1.23 -4.69 16.51
C GLY A 67 1.23 -5.09 15.03
N ALA A 68 2.29 -5.75 14.55
CA ALA A 68 2.36 -6.20 13.16
C ALA A 68 1.28 -7.25 12.82
N ALA A 69 1.01 -8.19 13.74
CA ALA A 69 -0.04 -9.18 13.58
C ALA A 69 -1.44 -8.55 13.57
N ALA A 70 -1.69 -7.57 14.45
CA ALA A 70 -2.96 -6.84 14.49
C ALA A 70 -3.20 -6.03 13.21
N VAL A 71 -2.19 -5.33 12.70
CA VAL A 71 -2.28 -4.59 11.41
C VAL A 71 -2.56 -5.54 10.26
N LYS A 72 -1.91 -6.70 10.23
CA LYS A 72 -2.18 -7.73 9.21
C LYS A 72 -3.61 -8.26 9.31
N ALA A 73 -4.06 -8.64 10.51
CA ALA A 73 -5.41 -9.16 10.70
C ALA A 73 -6.48 -8.12 10.34
N PHE A 74 -6.25 -6.85 10.69
CA PHE A 74 -7.15 -5.76 10.33
C PHE A 74 -7.17 -5.51 8.81
N ALA A 75 -6.02 -5.50 8.13
CA ALA A 75 -5.96 -5.42 6.67
C ALA A 75 -6.72 -6.58 6.00
N GLU A 76 -6.47 -7.81 6.44
CA GLU A 76 -7.14 -9.00 5.89
C GLU A 76 -8.66 -8.98 6.17
N SER A 77 -9.10 -8.39 7.30
CA SER A 77 -10.52 -8.17 7.58
C SER A 77 -11.21 -7.19 6.63
N GLN A 78 -10.42 -6.30 5.99
CA GLN A 78 -10.87 -5.40 4.93
C GLN A 78 -10.70 -6.02 3.54
N GLY A 79 -10.33 -7.30 3.46
CA GLY A 79 -10.09 -8.00 2.19
C GLY A 79 -8.79 -7.60 1.50
N VAL A 80 -7.86 -6.95 2.21
CA VAL A 80 -6.61 -6.44 1.63
C VAL A 80 -5.33 -6.92 2.31
N THR A 81 -4.22 -6.88 1.59
CA THR A 81 -2.89 -6.99 2.18
C THR A 81 -2.47 -5.66 2.80
N VAL A 82 -1.56 -5.70 3.79
CA VAL A 82 -1.01 -4.49 4.44
C VAL A 82 -0.36 -3.54 3.43
N GLN A 83 0.21 -4.11 2.37
CA GLN A 83 0.78 -3.41 1.24
C GLN A 83 0.05 -3.88 -0.01
N LEU A 84 -0.54 -2.94 -0.74
CA LEU A 84 -1.21 -3.09 -2.01
C LEU A 84 -0.23 -2.76 -3.15
N LEU A 85 -0.39 -3.44 -4.27
CA LEU A 85 0.31 -3.13 -5.51
C LEU A 85 -0.63 -2.31 -6.40
N VAL A 86 -0.26 -1.06 -6.68
CA VAL A 86 -0.94 -0.22 -7.66
C VAL A 86 -0.24 -0.41 -8.98
N ALA A 87 -0.97 -0.85 -10.00
CA ALA A 87 -0.45 -1.10 -11.34
C ALA A 87 -1.26 -0.31 -12.35
N LEU A 88 -0.57 0.41 -13.23
CA LEU A 88 -1.17 1.20 -14.29
C LEU A 88 -0.95 0.47 -15.61
N THR A 89 -2.01 0.40 -16.39
CA THR A 89 -1.96 0.04 -17.81
C THR A 89 -2.29 1.27 -18.63
N GLU A 90 -2.38 1.13 -19.95
CA GLU A 90 -2.84 2.24 -20.81
C GLU A 90 -4.25 2.70 -20.43
N GLN A 91 -5.14 1.78 -20.08
CA GLN A 91 -6.57 2.06 -19.88
C GLN A 91 -7.03 1.99 -18.43
N SER A 92 -6.25 1.40 -17.52
CA SER A 92 -6.75 1.09 -16.19
C SER A 92 -5.73 1.36 -15.08
N ILE A 93 -6.28 1.74 -13.93
CA ILE A 93 -5.57 1.79 -12.65
C ILE A 93 -6.06 0.60 -11.83
N HIS A 94 -5.19 -0.38 -11.61
CA HIS A 94 -5.50 -1.56 -10.81
C HIS A 94 -4.91 -1.42 -9.40
N VAL A 95 -5.72 -1.72 -8.39
CA VAL A 95 -5.25 -1.91 -7.02
C VAL A 95 -5.35 -3.38 -6.68
N LEU A 96 -4.20 -3.98 -6.39
CA LEU A 96 -4.03 -5.42 -6.27
C LEU A 96 -3.56 -5.79 -4.87
N ASN A 97 -4.06 -6.91 -4.37
CA ASN A 97 -3.42 -7.60 -3.27
C ASN A 97 -2.15 -8.28 -3.76
N ARG A 98 -1.15 -8.34 -2.89
CA ARG A 98 0.02 -9.18 -3.15
C ARG A 98 -0.38 -10.65 -3.14
N ASP A 99 0.43 -11.51 -3.74
CA ASP A 99 0.18 -12.94 -3.73
C ASP A 99 0.02 -13.46 -2.29
N THR A 100 -1.17 -13.97 -2.00
CA THR A 100 -1.53 -14.55 -0.70
C THR A 100 -1.83 -16.03 -0.78
N GLY A 101 -1.62 -16.68 -1.94
CA GLY A 101 -2.00 -18.07 -2.18
C GLY A 101 -3.51 -18.29 -2.17
N GLY A 102 -4.29 -17.34 -2.70
CA GLY A 102 -5.76 -17.42 -2.79
C GLY A 102 -6.52 -17.07 -1.50
N ARG A 103 -5.84 -16.62 -0.44
CA ARG A 103 -6.52 -16.20 0.82
C ARG A 103 -7.33 -14.92 0.65
N LEU A 104 -6.86 -14.03 -0.21
CA LEU A 104 -7.50 -12.76 -0.54
C LEU A 104 -7.74 -12.68 -2.06
N PRO A 105 -8.75 -11.92 -2.51
CA PRO A 105 -8.93 -11.64 -3.93
C PRO A 105 -7.70 -10.92 -4.47
N GLU A 106 -7.21 -11.31 -5.64
CA GLU A 106 -6.03 -10.68 -6.26
C GLU A 106 -6.26 -9.21 -6.61
N ARG A 107 -7.47 -8.88 -7.08
CA ARG A 107 -7.87 -7.52 -7.44
C ARG A 107 -8.81 -6.96 -6.37
N VAL A 108 -8.43 -5.83 -5.80
CA VAL A 108 -9.23 -5.10 -4.81
C VAL A 108 -10.24 -4.20 -5.52
N VAL A 109 -9.75 -3.38 -6.43
CA VAL A 109 -10.56 -2.47 -7.25
C VAL A 109 -9.80 -2.14 -8.54
N SER A 110 -10.53 -1.71 -9.56
CA SER A 110 -9.94 -1.18 -10.79
C SER A 110 -10.76 -0.01 -11.29
N PHE A 111 -10.07 0.97 -11.85
CA PHE A 111 -10.67 2.18 -12.39
C PHE A 111 -10.26 2.35 -13.84
N ASP A 112 -11.12 2.93 -14.65
CA ASP A 112 -10.75 3.44 -15.97
C ASP A 112 -9.83 4.67 -15.78
N ARG A 113 -8.64 4.62 -16.36
CA ARG A 113 -7.59 5.63 -16.16
C ARG A 113 -7.99 7.02 -16.68
N HIS A 114 -8.86 7.07 -17.69
CA HIS A 114 -9.23 8.32 -18.36
C HIS A 114 -10.43 9.02 -17.70
N THR A 115 -11.23 8.28 -16.93
CA THR A 115 -12.43 8.81 -16.28
C THR A 115 -12.34 8.85 -14.76
N ALA A 116 -11.39 8.13 -14.16
CA ALA A 116 -11.17 8.18 -12.72
C ALA A 116 -10.76 9.59 -12.26
N ALA A 117 -11.41 10.06 -11.18
CA ALA A 117 -10.97 11.24 -10.47
C ALA A 117 -9.84 10.85 -9.51
N VAL A 118 -8.64 11.40 -9.73
CA VAL A 118 -7.46 11.16 -8.91
C VAL A 118 -7.08 12.43 -8.16
N HIS A 119 -7.02 12.36 -6.83
CA HIS A 119 -6.56 13.44 -5.97
C HIS A 119 -5.32 13.03 -5.18
N ILE A 120 -4.21 13.74 -5.40
CA ILE A 120 -2.95 13.48 -4.71
C ILE A 120 -2.65 14.63 -3.76
N SER A 121 -2.48 14.32 -2.48
CA SER A 121 -2.08 15.29 -1.45
C SER A 121 -0.83 14.85 -0.70
N LYS A 122 -0.19 15.80 -0.01
CA LYS A 122 1.03 15.55 0.76
C LYS A 122 0.74 15.72 2.24
N VAL A 123 1.09 14.72 3.05
CA VAL A 123 1.03 14.77 4.51
C VAL A 123 2.41 14.41 5.04
N GLY A 124 3.15 15.40 5.54
CA GLY A 124 4.54 15.22 5.96
C GLY A 124 5.44 14.72 4.83
N LEU A 125 6.02 13.53 5.01
CA LEU A 125 6.87 12.84 4.02
C LEU A 125 6.11 11.79 3.20
N SER A 126 4.79 11.70 3.36
CA SER A 126 3.93 10.77 2.63
C SER A 126 3.16 11.45 1.51
N ARG A 127 2.68 10.65 0.56
CA ARG A 127 1.69 11.06 -0.45
C ARG A 127 0.42 10.27 -0.20
N MET A 128 -0.69 10.97 -0.13
CA MET A 128 -2.02 10.36 -0.08
C MET A 128 -2.58 10.41 -1.49
N VAL A 129 -3.10 9.29 -1.98
CA VAL A 129 -3.73 9.16 -3.29
C VAL A 129 -5.15 8.71 -3.06
N ASP A 130 -6.10 9.51 -3.49
CA ASP A 130 -7.52 9.20 -3.46
C ASP A 130 -7.99 9.01 -4.90
N ILE A 131 -8.61 7.87 -5.19
CA ILE A 131 -9.07 7.51 -6.53
C ILE A 131 -10.55 7.17 -6.41
N SER A 132 -11.37 7.76 -7.27
CA SER A 132 -12.80 7.45 -7.35
C SER A 132 -13.32 7.46 -8.78
N ASP A 133 -14.44 6.78 -9.03
CA ASP A 133 -15.18 6.82 -10.29
C ASP A 133 -16.66 7.21 -10.09
N ASP A 134 -17.34 7.45 -11.21
CA ASP A 134 -18.77 7.80 -11.24
C ASP A 134 -19.69 6.64 -10.81
N SER A 135 -19.15 5.41 -10.75
CA SER A 135 -19.87 4.25 -10.24
C SER A 135 -19.90 4.20 -8.71
N GLY A 136 -19.23 5.14 -8.05
CA GLY A 136 -19.16 5.23 -6.59
C GLY A 136 -18.04 4.39 -5.98
N ASN A 137 -17.16 3.79 -6.79
CA ASN A 137 -15.97 3.14 -6.26
C ASN A 137 -15.01 4.21 -5.77
N ARG A 138 -14.37 3.97 -4.62
CA ARG A 138 -13.35 4.86 -4.07
C ARG A 138 -12.31 4.07 -3.29
N ILE A 139 -11.05 4.48 -3.39
CA ILE A 139 -9.97 3.95 -2.57
C ILE A 139 -9.01 5.05 -2.15
N GLU A 140 -8.66 5.05 -0.87
CA GLU A 140 -7.70 5.98 -0.29
C GLU A 140 -6.41 5.24 0.07
N LEU A 141 -5.33 5.62 -0.61
CA LEU A 141 -4.02 5.01 -0.54
C LEU A 141 -3.01 5.99 0.05
N HIS A 142 -1.94 5.46 0.64
CA HIS A 142 -0.78 6.22 1.03
C HIS A 142 0.49 5.55 0.48
N GLY A 143 1.33 6.36 -0.14
CA GLY A 143 2.68 6.00 -0.58
C GLY A 143 3.72 6.73 0.25
N THR A 144 4.93 6.18 0.29
CA THR A 144 6.04 6.79 1.04
C THR A 144 6.93 7.60 0.09
N ALA A 145 7.12 8.89 0.35
CA ALA A 145 8.06 9.73 -0.40
C ALA A 145 9.40 9.93 0.34
N LEU A 146 9.81 8.95 1.17
CA LEU A 146 11.10 9.02 1.86
C LEU A 146 12.25 8.99 0.84
N PRO A 147 13.12 10.02 0.80
CA PRO A 147 14.13 10.19 -0.25
C PRO A 147 15.26 9.14 -0.25
N LEU A 148 15.33 8.27 0.77
CA LEU A 148 16.36 7.23 0.92
C LEU A 148 15.83 5.80 0.77
N SER A 149 14.56 5.63 0.38
CA SER A 149 13.99 4.29 0.22
C SER A 149 13.98 3.86 -1.24
N GLN A 150 14.55 2.69 -1.53
CA GLN A 150 14.38 2.03 -2.83
C GLN A 150 12.90 1.71 -3.14
N LEU A 151 12.01 1.71 -2.12
CA LEU A 151 10.56 1.66 -2.29
C LEU A 151 10.00 2.86 -3.09
N SER A 152 10.71 3.99 -3.13
CA SER A 152 10.17 5.22 -3.71
C SER A 152 10.22 5.29 -5.24
N LYS A 153 10.86 4.34 -5.94
CA LYS A 153 10.97 4.40 -7.41
C LYS A 153 9.65 4.03 -8.08
N GLY A 154 9.11 2.85 -7.80
CA GLY A 154 7.81 2.42 -8.33
C GLY A 154 6.67 3.36 -7.92
N ASP A 155 6.64 3.78 -6.65
CA ASP A 155 5.65 4.75 -6.17
C ASP A 155 5.73 6.08 -6.93
N LYS A 156 6.94 6.58 -7.23
CA LYS A 156 7.12 7.80 -8.03
C LYS A 156 6.68 7.62 -9.47
N ALA A 157 6.97 6.47 -10.09
CA ALA A 157 6.52 6.17 -11.44
C ALA A 157 5.00 6.18 -11.53
N VAL A 158 4.33 5.47 -10.61
CA VAL A 158 2.87 5.50 -10.48
C VAL A 158 2.34 6.92 -10.29
N LEU A 159 2.92 7.68 -9.35
CA LEU A 159 2.47 9.05 -9.09
C LEU A 159 2.68 9.99 -10.29
N ALA A 160 3.72 9.77 -11.10
CA ALA A 160 3.98 10.55 -12.31
C ALA A 160 2.97 10.23 -13.42
N GLU A 161 2.66 8.95 -13.61
CA GLU A 161 1.68 8.47 -14.60
C GLU A 161 0.23 8.82 -14.22
N LEU A 162 -0.07 9.00 -12.94
CA LEU A 162 -1.41 9.43 -12.48
C LEU A 162 -1.68 10.92 -12.72
N VAL A 163 -0.66 11.73 -13.02
CA VAL A 163 -0.78 13.17 -13.25
C VAL A 163 -0.43 13.60 -14.68
N SER A 164 -0.05 12.64 -15.53
CA SER A 164 0.22 12.83 -16.97
C SER A 164 -1.06 12.83 -17.78
#